data_AF-A0A821UMC3-F1
#
_entry.id   AF-A0A821UMC3-F1
#
_cell.length_a   1.000
_cell.length_b   1.000
_cell.length_c   1.000
_cell.angle_alpha   90.00
_cell.angle_beta   90.00
_cell.angle_gamma   90.00
#
_symmetry.space_group_name_H-M   'P 1'
#
loop_
_entity.id
_entity.type
_entity.pdbx_description
1 polymer ?
#
loop_
_entity_poly.entity_id
_entity_poly.type
_entity_poly.pdbx_seq_one_letter_code
_entity_poly.pdbx_strand_id
1 'polypeptide(L)' 'DEGIGAVLLQIYPDGDRPIAYLSKKFAQAQRIWSPIEQECYAFICSLDKWHNSQS' A
#
# COMPACT_ATOMS: atom_id res chain seq x y z
N ASP A 1 -17.27 -1.70 0.64
CA ASP A 1 -16.19 -1.95 -0.33
C ASP A 1 -14.89 -2.21 0.42
N GLU A 2 -14.28 -3.37 0.18
CA GLU A 2 -12.99 -3.77 0.76
C GLU A 2 -11.83 -3.46 -0.19
N GLY A 3 -10.64 -3.21 0.37
CA GLY A 3 -9.45 -2.87 -0.39
C GLY A 3 -8.24 -2.62 0.48
N ILE A 4 -7.18 -2.11 -0.13
CA ILE A 4 -5.92 -1.77 0.52
C ILE A 4 -5.69 -0.26 0.53
N GLY A 5 -4.99 0.20 1.56
CA GLY A 5 -4.47 1.55 1.67
C GLY A 5 -3.04 1.53 2.22
N ALA A 6 -2.20 2.44 1.73
CA ALA A 6 -0.86 2.65 2.28
C ALA A 6 -0.44 4.11 2.17
N VAL A 7 0.42 4.55 3.08
CA VAL A 7 1.02 5.88 3.10
C VAL A 7 2.53 5.70 3.19
N LEU A 8 3.27 6.35 2.29
CA LEU A 8 4.72 6.45 2.37
C LEU A 8 5.07 7.71 3.15
N LEU A 9 5.80 7.53 4.25
CA LEU A 9 6.30 8.63 5.05
C LEU A 9 7.80 8.81 4.80
N GLN A 10 8.25 10.06 4.78
CA GLN A 10 9.65 10.42 4.85
C GLN A 10 9.94 11.08 6.19
N ILE A 11 11.01 10.64 6.83
CA ILE A 11 11.42 11.11 8.15
C ILE A 11 12.21 12.41 7.98
N TYR A 12 11.83 13.46 8.71
CA TYR A 12 12.54 14.73 8.80
C TYR A 12 12.86 15.07 10.27
N PRO A 13 13.78 16.01 10.55
CA PRO A 13 14.11 16.41 11.92
C PRO A 13 12.91 16.93 12.73
N ASP A 14 11.89 17.47 12.06
CA ASP A 14 10.67 18.02 12.65
C ASP A 14 9.47 17.06 12.62
N GLY A 15 9.67 15.84 12.13
CA GLY A 15 8.67 14.77 12.14
C GLY A 15 8.49 14.07 10.79
N ASP A 16 7.64 13.05 10.80
CA ASP A 16 7.34 12.25 9.62
C ASP A 16 6.34 12.97 8.73
N ARG A 17 6.67 13.08 7.44
CA ARG A 17 5.80 13.72 6.45
C ARG A 17 5.35 12.71 5.41
N PRO A 18 4.05 12.64 5.09
CA PRO A 18 3.58 11.81 3.99
C PRO A 18 4.07 12.35 2.64
N ILE A 19 4.66 11.47 1.84
CA ILE A 19 5.19 11.80 0.50
C ILE A 19 4.46 11.05 -0.61
N ALA A 20 3.74 9.97 -0.29
CA ALA A 20 2.87 9.29 -1.26
C ALA A 20 1.72 8.54 -0.58
N TYR A 21 0.64 8.34 -1.34
CA TYR A 21 -0.53 7.58 -0.93
C TYR A 21 -0.85 6.49 -1.96
N LEU A 22 -1.34 5.36 -1.48
CA LEU A 22 -1.89 4.27 -2.27
C LEU A 22 -3.27 3.93 -1.73
N SER A 23 -4.25 3.80 -2.63
CA SER A 23 -5.55 3.22 -2.32
C SER A 23 -6.01 2.40 -3.52
N LYS A 24 -6.44 1.16 -3.29
CA LYS A 24 -6.88 0.25 -4.35
C LYS A 24 -7.98 -0.67 -3.82
N LYS A 25 -9.08 -0.77 -4.56
CA LYS A 25 -10.16 -1.72 -4.24
C LYS A 25 -9.72 -3.15 -4.53
N PHE A 26 -10.22 -4.10 -3.75
CA PHE A 26 -10.01 -5.51 -4.05
C PHE A 26 -10.80 -5.96 -5.28
N ALA A 27 -10.12 -6.71 -6.15
CA ALA A 27 -10.75 -7.53 -7.17
C ALA A 27 -11.49 -8.71 -6.52
N GLN A 28 -12.40 -9.35 -7.27
CA GLN A 28 -13.27 -10.41 -6.74
C GLN A 28 -12.48 -11.55 -6.08
N ALA A 29 -11.39 -11.98 -6.71
CA ALA A 29 -10.51 -13.03 -6.17
C ALA A 29 -9.83 -12.63 -4.85
N GLN A 30 -9.58 -11.34 -4.64
CA GLN A 30 -8.83 -10.83 -3.49
C GLN A 30 -9.70 -10.71 -2.24
N ARG A 31 -11.00 -10.55 -2.42
CA ARG A 31 -11.98 -10.47 -1.32
C ARG A 31 -12.12 -11.79 -0.56
N ILE A 32 -11.81 -12.92 -1.19
CA ILE A 32 -11.92 -14.24 -0.58
C ILE A 32 -10.60 -14.75 0.02
N TRP A 33 -9.52 -13.98 -0.11
CA TRP A 33 -8.25 -14.29 0.54
C TRP A 33 -8.37 -14.18 2.06
N SER A 34 -7.50 -14.90 2.76
CA SER A 34 -7.36 -14.72 4.21
C SER A 34 -6.87 -13.30 4.53
N PRO A 35 -7.14 -12.79 5.75
CA PRO A 35 -6.65 -11.46 6.16
C PRO A 35 -5.14 -11.30 6.01
N ILE A 36 -4.37 -12.35 6.31
CA ILE A 36 -2.90 -12.36 6.18
C ILE A 36 -2.47 -12.18 4.72
N GLU A 37 -3.13 -12.84 3.79
CA GLU A 37 -2.85 -12.70 2.36
C GLU A 37 -3.23 -11.30 1.84
N GLN A 38 -4.34 -10.74 2.34
CA GLN A 38 -4.76 -9.38 2.01
C GLN A 38 -3.76 -8.32 2.51
N GLU A 39 -3.26 -8.46 3.74
CA GLU A 39 -2.21 -7.62 4.31
C GLU A 39 -0.90 -7.75 3.53
N CYS A 40 -0.46 -8.97 3.21
CA CYS A 40 0.74 -9.22 2.42
C CYS A 40 0.62 -8.61 1.01
N TYR A 41 -0.55 -8.74 0.37
CA TYR A 41 -0.82 -8.12 -0.91
C TYR A 41 -0.74 -6.59 -0.86
N ALA A 42 -1.19 -5.97 0.24
CA ALA A 42 -1.06 -4.52 0.45
C ALA A 42 0.41 -4.09 0.46
N PHE A 43 1.29 -4.82 1.15
CA PHE A 43 2.72 -4.56 1.15
C PHE A 43 3.34 -4.70 -0.23
N ILE A 44 3.08 -5.80 -0.93
CA ILE A 44 3.60 -6.03 -2.29
C ILE A 44 3.17 -4.92 -3.24
N CYS A 45 1.88 -4.53 -3.23
CA CYS A 45 1.38 -3.43 -4.06
C CYS A 45 2.03 -2.09 -3.74
N SER A 46 2.31 -1.83 -2.46
CA SER A 46 2.95 -0.59 -2.02
C SER A 46 4.40 -0.53 -2.51
N LEU A 47 5.14 -1.63 -2.35
CA LEU A 47 6.52 -1.76 -2.80
C LEU A 47 6.62 -1.66 -4.33
N ASP A 48 5.78 -2.39 -5.07
CA ASP A 48 5.77 -2.36 -6.54
C ASP A 48 5.50 -0.94 -7.07
N LYS A 49 4.48 -0.26 -6.52
CA LYS A 49 4.15 1.12 -6.92
C LYS A 49 5.32 2.07 -6.72
N TRP A 50 5.97 2.04 -5.56
CA TRP A 50 7.00 3.02 -5.20
C TRP A 50 8.41 2.65 -5.68
N HIS A 51 8.65 1.38 -6.00
CA HIS A 51 9.87 0.95 -6.68
C HIS A 51 9.84 1.37 -8.15
N ASN A 52 8.73 1.11 -8.85
CA ASN A 52 8.60 1.42 -10.27
C ASN A 52 8.41 2.92 -10.55
N SER A 53 7.91 3.70 -9.58
CA SER A 53 7.75 5.16 -9.75
C SER A 53 9.04 5.96 -9.58
N GLN A 54 10.13 5.32 -9.18
CA GLN A 54 11.45 5.97 -9.03
C GLN A 54 12.40 5.74 -10.21
N SER A 55 11.98 4.97 -11.22
CA SER A 55 12.66 4.82 -12.53
C SER A 55 12.06 5.76 -13.56
#